data_AF-A0A1V4H6S9-F1
#
_entry.id   AF-A0A1V4H6S9-F1
#
_cell.length_a   1.000
_cell.length_b   1.000
_cell.length_c   1.000
_cell.angle_alpha   90.00
_cell.angle_beta   90.00
_cell.angle_gamma   90.00
#
_symmetry.space_group_name_H-M   'P 1'
#
loop_
_entity.id
_entity.type
_entity.pdbx_description
1 polymer ?
#
loop_
_entity_poly.entity_id
_entity_poly.type
_entity_poly.pdbx_seq_one_letter_code
_entity_poly.pdbx_strand_id
1 'polypeptide(L)'
;MKLIKSILLSSVVAISMLSASSVYAHPLVNIQNYNSYSSYLTALTQQYWIDGSNAHDQWELDAQNAQYEADIAAAKLYFGVK
;
A
#
# COMPACT_ATOMS: atom_id res chain seq x y z
N MET A 1 25.23 35.66 2.21
CA MET A 1 24.49 34.50 2.76
C MET A 1 23.14 34.42 2.04
N LYS A 2 22.94 33.44 1.16
CA LYS A 2 21.67 33.19 0.45
C LYS A 2 21.45 31.68 0.42
N LEU A 3 20.81 31.12 1.45
CA LEU A 3 20.59 29.68 1.56
C LEU A 3 19.40 29.34 2.46
N ILE A 4 18.27 30.03 2.29
CA ILE A 4 17.04 29.74 3.06
C ILE A 4 15.80 29.80 2.16
N LYS A 5 15.78 29.00 1.08
CA LYS A 5 14.55 28.87 0.27
C LYS A 5 14.13 27.45 -0.09
N SER A 6 14.82 26.39 0.36
CA SER A 6 14.60 25.05 -0.20
C SER A 6 14.14 23.96 0.77
N ILE A 7 13.59 24.28 1.94
CA ILE A 7 13.22 23.26 2.95
C ILE A 7 11.70 23.07 3.08
N LEU A 8 10.86 23.91 2.47
CA LEU A 8 9.41 23.87 2.69
C LEU A 8 8.62 22.91 1.77
N LEU A 9 9.26 22.26 0.79
CA LEU A 9 8.53 21.41 -0.18
C LEU A 9 8.45 19.92 0.18
N SER A 10 9.20 19.47 1.20
CA SER A 10 9.32 18.04 1.52
C SER A 10 8.29 17.54 2.54
N SER A 11 7.48 18.41 3.13
CA SER A 11 6.56 18.05 4.23
C SER A 11 5.12 17.74 3.78
N VAL A 12 4.73 18.05 2.53
CA VAL A 12 3.34 17.87 2.09
C VAL A 12 3.06 16.45 1.57
N VAL A 13 4.08 15.69 1.15
CA VAL A 13 3.88 14.34 0.59
C VAL A 13 3.71 13.27 1.69
N ALA A 14 4.12 13.54 2.93
CA ALA A 14 4.13 12.55 4.00
C ALA A 14 2.81 12.40 4.78
N ILE A 15 1.84 13.30 4.57
CA ILE A 15 0.60 13.33 5.39
C ILE A 15 -0.53 12.48 4.76
N SER A 16 -0.43 12.11 3.49
CA SER A 16 -1.51 11.37 2.80
C SER A 16 -1.56 9.86 3.10
N MET A 17 -0.64 9.32 3.92
CA MET A 17 -0.61 7.89 4.24
C MET A 17 -1.12 7.56 5.66
N LEU A 18 -1.52 8.57 6.45
CA LEU A 18 -2.00 8.39 7.81
C LEU A 18 -3.53 8.35 7.90
N SER A 19 -4.18 7.52 7.08
CA SER A 19 -5.58 7.17 7.28
C SER A 19 -5.93 5.83 6.63
N ALA A 20 -5.27 4.76 7.06
CA ALA A 20 -5.79 3.41 6.93
C ALA A 20 -6.06 2.90 8.35
N SER A 21 -7.25 3.24 8.85
CA SER A 21 -7.80 2.75 10.10
C SER A 21 -8.15 1.27 10.01
N SER A 22 -8.08 0.62 11.18
CA SER A 22 -8.56 -0.71 11.58
C SER A 22 -7.81 -1.98 11.11
N VAL A 23 -6.88 -2.41 11.98
CA VAL A 23 -6.77 -3.77 12.56
C VAL A 23 -7.09 -4.93 11.61
N TYR A 24 -6.14 -5.27 10.74
CA TYR A 24 -5.95 -6.63 10.24
C TYR A 24 -4.45 -6.80 9.99
N ALA A 25 -3.71 -7.21 11.04
CA ALA A 25 -2.26 -7.43 10.97
C ALA A 25 -1.98 -8.80 10.31
N HIS A 26 -2.14 -8.86 8.99
CA HIS A 26 -1.85 -10.05 8.17
C HIS A 26 -0.44 -9.89 7.58
N PRO A 27 0.29 -10.97 7.25
CA PRO A 27 1.72 -10.89 6.98
C PRO A 27 1.99 -9.87 5.88
N LEU A 28 2.48 -8.69 6.26
CA LEU A 28 2.55 -7.53 5.38
C LEU A 28 3.42 -7.90 4.19
N VAL A 29 2.82 -8.09 3.01
CA VAL A 29 3.54 -8.26 1.75
C VAL A 29 4.38 -7.00 1.57
N ASN A 30 5.63 -7.06 2.02
CA ASN A 30 6.49 -5.90 2.06
C ASN A 30 7.07 -5.69 0.66
N ILE A 31 6.68 -4.60 0.04
CA ILE A 31 7.10 -4.23 -1.32
C ILE A 31 8.62 -4.24 -1.51
N GLN A 32 9.39 -3.95 -0.45
CA GLN A 32 10.85 -3.92 -0.48
C GLN A 32 11.49 -5.31 -0.65
N ASN A 33 10.73 -6.39 -0.41
CA ASN A 33 11.21 -7.76 -0.56
C ASN A 33 11.10 -8.29 -2.00
N TYR A 34 10.60 -7.48 -2.94
CA TYR A 34 10.35 -7.88 -4.31
C TYR A 34 11.11 -7.00 -5.30
N ASN A 35 11.67 -7.63 -6.34
CA ASN A 35 12.47 -6.94 -7.35
C ASN A 35 11.65 -6.49 -8.57
N SER A 36 10.37 -6.86 -8.65
CA SER A 36 9.50 -6.49 -9.76
C SER A 36 8.05 -6.35 -9.32
N TYR A 37 7.30 -5.51 -10.03
CA TYR A 37 5.86 -5.34 -9.82
C TYR A 37 5.10 -6.67 -9.95
N SER A 38 5.43 -7.50 -10.95
CA SER A 38 4.74 -8.77 -11.20
C SER A 38 4.89 -9.75 -10.04
N SER A 39 6.12 -9.89 -9.51
CA SER A 39 6.38 -10.77 -8.36
C SER A 39 5.67 -10.27 -7.10
N TYR A 40 5.65 -8.95 -6.89
CA TYR A 40 4.94 -8.34 -5.77
C TYR A 40 3.42 -8.54 -5.90
N LEU A 41 2.84 -8.22 -7.06
CA LEU A 41 1.41 -8.34 -7.33
C LEU A 41 0.94 -9.79 -7.15
N THR A 42 1.74 -10.77 -7.56
CA THR A 42 1.40 -12.19 -7.37
C THR A 42 1.26 -12.53 -5.88
N ALA A 43 2.22 -12.11 -5.06
CA ALA A 43 2.16 -12.34 -3.61
C ALA A 43 1.02 -11.56 -2.93
N LEU A 44 0.82 -10.30 -3.33
CA LEU A 44 -0.28 -9.47 -2.85
C LEU A 44 -1.65 -10.10 -3.19
N THR A 45 -1.81 -10.58 -4.42
CA THR A 45 -3.04 -11.26 -4.87
C THR A 45 -3.29 -12.55 -4.09
N GLN A 46 -2.25 -13.35 -3.87
CA GLN A 46 -2.37 -14.56 -3.06
C GLN A 46 -2.85 -14.25 -1.64
N GLN A 47 -2.28 -13.19 -1.03
CA GLN A 47 -2.71 -12.76 0.29
C GLN A 47 -4.15 -12.27 0.30
N TYR A 48 -4.55 -11.45 -0.68
CA TYR A 48 -5.93 -10.99 -0.82
C TYR A 48 -6.95 -12.13 -0.84
N TRP A 49 -6.66 -13.23 -1.56
CA TRP A 49 -7.54 -14.40 -1.57
C TRP A 49 -7.59 -15.16 -0.25
N ILE A 50 -6.45 -15.26 0.44
CA ILE A 50 -6.39 -15.89 1.77
C ILE A 50 -7.22 -15.07 2.76
N ASP A 51 -7.06 -13.75 2.77
CA ASP A 51 -7.76 -12.85 3.68
C ASP A 51 -9.26 -12.80 3.35
N GLY A 52 -9.63 -12.77 2.07
CA GLY A 52 -11.01 -12.78 1.62
C GLY A 52 -11.74 -14.09 1.94
N SER A 53 -11.02 -15.21 1.96
CA SER A 53 -11.59 -16.52 2.38
C SER A 53 -11.86 -16.60 3.88
N ASN A 54 -11.25 -15.70 4.67
CA ASN A 54 -11.41 -15.61 6.13
C ASN A 54 -12.31 -14.44 6.56
N ALA A 55 -12.81 -13.63 5.63
CA ALA A 55 -13.74 -12.56 5.95
C ALA A 55 -15.10 -13.13 6.38
N HIS A 56 -15.65 -12.58 7.45
CA HIS A 56 -16.91 -13.01 8.05
C HIS A 56 -18.09 -12.16 7.59
N ASP A 57 -17.85 -10.91 7.19
CA ASP A 57 -18.87 -9.96 6.77
C ASP A 57 -18.45 -9.13 5.53
N GLN A 58 -19.43 -8.51 4.87
CA GLN A 58 -19.20 -7.70 3.66
C GLN A 58 -18.29 -6.48 3.92
N TRP A 59 -18.39 -5.85 5.09
CA TRP A 59 -17.56 -4.67 5.41
C TRP A 59 -16.07 -5.02 5.51
N GLU A 60 -15.73 -6.24 5.92
CA GLU A 60 -14.35 -6.73 5.97
C GLU A 60 -13.82 -6.94 4.55
N LEU A 61 -14.63 -7.54 3.66
CA LEU A 61 -14.29 -7.70 2.25
C LEU A 61 -14.07 -6.33 1.57
N ASP A 62 -14.94 -5.36 1.85
CA ASP A 62 -14.82 -4.02 1.27
C ASP A 62 -13.55 -3.31 1.75
N ALA A 63 -13.20 -3.44 3.03
CA ALA A 63 -11.98 -2.89 3.60
C ALA A 63 -10.72 -3.57 3.02
N GLN A 64 -10.73 -4.90 2.91
CA GLN A 64 -9.64 -5.66 2.29
C GLN A 64 -9.44 -5.28 0.83
N ASN A 65 -10.52 -5.12 0.06
CA ASN A 65 -10.45 -4.71 -1.33
C ASN A 65 -9.92 -3.28 -1.48
N ALA A 66 -10.33 -2.36 -0.61
CA ALA A 66 -9.81 -0.99 -0.60
C ALA A 66 -8.29 -0.96 -0.31
N GLN A 67 -7.82 -1.78 0.63
CA GLN A 67 -6.40 -1.91 0.95
C GLN A 67 -5.62 -2.52 -0.23
N TYR A 68 -6.15 -3.58 -0.84
CA TYR A 68 -5.54 -4.24 -2.00
C TYR A 68 -5.33 -3.27 -3.19
N GLU A 69 -6.33 -2.45 -3.51
CA GLU A 69 -6.23 -1.43 -4.55
C GLU A 69 -5.21 -0.33 -4.19
N ALA A 70 -5.16 0.09 -2.92
CA ALA A 70 -4.18 1.06 -2.45
C ALA A 70 -2.73 0.53 -2.57
N ASP A 71 -2.52 -0.75 -2.22
CA ASP A 71 -1.21 -1.41 -2.33
C ASP A 71 -0.78 -1.60 -3.79
N ILE A 72 -1.71 -1.91 -4.70
CA ILE A 72 -1.46 -1.91 -6.15
C ILE A 72 -1.00 -0.53 -6.62
N ALA A 73 -1.71 0.53 -6.23
CA ALA A 73 -1.38 1.89 -6.64
C ALA A 73 0.01 2.31 -6.11
N ALA A 74 0.30 2.03 -4.83
CA ALA A 74 1.61 2.26 -4.24
C ALA A 74 2.71 1.48 -4.96
N ALA A 75 2.43 0.23 -5.34
CA ALA A 75 3.40 -0.60 -6.04
C ALA A 75 3.67 -0.16 -7.47
N LYS A 76 2.64 0.30 -8.20
CA LYS A 76 2.85 0.91 -9.52
C LYS A 76 3.78 2.12 -9.44
N LEU A 77 3.61 2.98 -8.44
CA LEU A 77 4.50 4.11 -8.20
C LEU A 77 5.93 3.67 -7.85
N TYR A 78 6.08 2.71 -6.93
CA TYR A 78 7.38 2.22 -6.47
C TYR A 78 8.19 1.54 -7.60
N PHE A 79 7.54 0.70 -8.40
CA PHE A 79 8.18 -0.02 -9.50
C PHE A 79 8.19 0.76 -10.83
N GLY A 80 7.58 1.95 -10.88
CA GLY A 80 7.52 2.78 -12.09
C GLY A 80 6.63 2.22 -13.21
N VAL A 81 5.62 1.43 -12.85
CA VAL A 81 4.65 0.85 -13.78
C VAL A 81 3.52 1.85 -14.05
N LYS A 82 3.12 1.99 -15.31
CA LYS A 82 2.05 2.89 -15.75
C LYS A 82 0.69 2.18 -15.77
#